data_AF-A0A962AGC2-F1
#
_entry.id   AF-A0A962AGC2-F1
#
_cell.length_a   1.000
_cell.length_b   1.000
_cell.length_c   1.000
_cell.angle_alpha   90.00
_cell.angle_beta   90.00
_cell.angle_gamma   90.00
#
_symmetry.space_group_name_H-M   'P 1'
#
loop_
_entity.id
_entity.type
_entity.pdbx_description
1 polymer ?
#
loop_
_entity_poly.entity_id
_entity_poly.type
_entity_poly.pdbx_seq_one_letter_code
_entity_poly.pdbx_strand_id
1 'polypeptide(L)'
;MDHARGKEIFAQIQARPYSLSTVPGVPSDNCYFKGVELLQRLGVLGYAVRGRVGETYWDDRIFPPEIVALLPADILTTHFFVEALIDGAWRALDPSFQPGLAKYGLTIGSWDNGLVCFPVTRLYTQEESIAYQQKWFDPEYQKDFFERGGACWRALDVWFKKA
;
A
#
# COMPACT_ATOMS: atom_id res chain seq x y z
N MET A 1 -9.49 24.94 2.39
CA MET A 1 -8.33 24.78 1.48
C MET A 1 -8.90 24.30 0.15
N ASP A 2 -8.41 24.76 -1.00
CA ASP A 2 -8.81 24.16 -2.29
C ASP A 2 -8.11 22.80 -2.45
N HIS A 3 -8.90 21.74 -2.67
CA HIS A 3 -8.43 20.36 -2.74
C HIS A 3 -8.13 19.89 -4.18
N ALA A 4 -8.36 20.72 -5.21
CA ALA A 4 -8.21 20.33 -6.61
C ALA A 4 -6.83 19.73 -6.92
N ARG A 5 -5.75 20.39 -6.47
CA ARG A 5 -4.38 19.90 -6.70
C ARG A 5 -4.09 18.61 -5.94
N GLY A 6 -4.61 18.44 -4.72
CA GLY A 6 -4.46 17.20 -3.95
C GLY A 6 -5.13 16.02 -4.64
N LYS A 7 -6.36 16.22 -5.14
CA LYS A 7 -7.11 15.23 -5.94
C LYS A 7 -6.36 14.83 -7.20
N GLU A 8 -5.78 15.80 -7.91
CA GLU A 8 -5.00 15.54 -9.12
C GLU A 8 -3.75 14.68 -8.83
N ILE A 9 -3.03 15.00 -7.75
CA ILE A 9 -1.85 14.22 -7.31
C ILE A 9 -2.24 12.79 -6.96
N PHE A 10 -3.31 12.61 -6.19
CA PHE A 10 -3.82 11.29 -5.84
C PHE A 10 -4.17 10.48 -7.10
N ALA A 11 -4.91 11.06 -8.04
CA ALA A 11 -5.30 10.41 -9.29
C ALA A 11 -4.08 10.03 -10.16
N GLN A 12 -3.08 10.91 -10.27
CA GLN A 12 -1.84 10.63 -11.00
C GLN A 12 -1.09 9.42 -10.42
N ILE A 13 -0.95 9.37 -9.09
CA ILE A 13 -0.27 8.27 -8.40
C ILE A 13 -1.07 6.98 -8.55
N GLN A 14 -2.39 7.05 -8.39
CA GLN A 14 -3.30 5.92 -8.47
C GLN A 14 -3.36 5.32 -9.86
N ALA A 15 -3.30 6.15 -10.92
CA ALA A 15 -3.37 5.67 -12.31
C ALA A 15 -2.19 4.77 -12.71
N ARG A 16 -1.07 4.81 -12.01
CA ARG A 16 0.09 3.95 -12.30
C ARG A 16 -0.23 2.47 -12.04
N PRO A 17 0.19 1.53 -12.90
CA PRO A 17 -0.02 0.11 -12.65
C PRO A 17 0.62 -0.35 -11.34
N TYR A 18 -0.13 -1.08 -10.51
CA TYR A 18 0.43 -1.67 -9.30
C TYR A 18 1.47 -2.76 -9.64
N SER A 19 2.56 -2.80 -8.88
CA SER A 19 3.61 -3.82 -8.98
C SER A 19 4.16 -4.11 -7.60
N LEU A 20 4.68 -5.31 -7.33
CA LEU A 20 5.32 -5.60 -6.05
C LEU A 20 6.83 -5.37 -6.12
N SER A 21 7.42 -5.01 -4.98
CA SER A 21 8.87 -5.15 -4.83
C SER A 21 9.19 -6.63 -4.73
N THR A 22 10.09 -7.11 -5.59
CA THR A 22 10.57 -8.49 -5.57
C THR A 22 12.01 -8.61 -5.07
N VAL A 23 12.67 -7.47 -4.86
CA VAL A 23 14.06 -7.34 -4.40
C VAL A 23 14.12 -6.14 -3.43
N PRO A 24 14.91 -6.22 -2.34
CA PRO A 24 15.12 -5.09 -1.44
C PRO A 24 15.68 -3.86 -2.17
N GLY A 25 15.24 -2.67 -1.77
CA GLY A 25 15.81 -1.39 -2.23
C GLY A 25 15.49 -0.99 -3.67
N VAL A 26 14.83 -1.84 -4.46
CA VAL A 26 14.39 -1.49 -5.82
C VAL A 26 13.01 -0.81 -5.75
N PRO A 27 12.88 0.44 -6.26
CA PRO A 27 11.58 1.10 -6.35
C PRO A 27 10.57 0.30 -7.15
N SER A 28 9.31 0.31 -6.70
CA SER A 28 8.18 -0.31 -7.41
C SER A 28 6.91 0.54 -7.19
N ASP A 29 5.91 0.39 -8.04
CA ASP A 29 4.60 1.04 -7.86
C ASP A 29 3.71 0.26 -6.87
N ASN A 30 4.25 -0.05 -5.69
CA ASN A 30 3.52 -0.72 -4.60
C ASN A 30 2.89 0.29 -3.61
N CYS A 31 2.19 -0.22 -2.60
CA CYS A 31 1.52 0.62 -1.60
C CYS A 31 2.46 1.52 -0.82
N TYR A 32 3.66 1.03 -0.50
CA TYR A 32 4.68 1.79 0.21
C TYR A 32 5.19 2.98 -0.62
N PHE A 33 5.74 2.74 -1.82
CA PHE A 33 6.35 3.81 -2.62
C PHE A 33 5.31 4.83 -3.10
N LYS A 34 4.15 4.37 -3.55
CA LYS A 34 3.06 5.27 -3.93
C LYS A 34 2.55 6.09 -2.75
N GLY A 35 2.40 5.45 -1.59
CA GLY A 35 1.98 6.14 -0.36
C GLY A 35 3.01 7.16 0.12
N VAL A 36 4.30 6.82 0.10
CA VAL A 36 5.38 7.76 0.47
C VAL A 36 5.39 8.97 -0.46
N GLU A 37 5.25 8.77 -1.78
CA GLU A 37 5.15 9.88 -2.73
C GLU A 37 3.93 10.75 -2.42
N LEU A 38 2.76 10.14 -2.17
CA LEU A 38 1.54 10.89 -1.83
C LEU A 38 1.73 11.70 -0.55
N LEU A 39 2.29 11.09 0.50
CA LEU A 39 2.57 11.74 1.78
C LEU A 39 3.44 12.99 1.58
N GLN A 40 4.54 12.85 0.84
CA GLN A 40 5.46 13.95 0.58
C GLN A 40 4.80 15.06 -0.23
N ARG A 41 4.12 14.71 -1.32
CA ARG A 41 3.49 15.69 -2.23
C ARG A 41 2.35 16.44 -1.57
N LEU A 42 1.56 15.78 -0.72
CA LEU A 42 0.52 16.46 0.07
C LEU A 42 1.12 17.32 1.19
N GLY A 43 2.19 16.86 1.84
CA GLY A 43 2.91 17.68 2.82
C GLY A 43 3.43 19.00 2.23
N VAL A 44 3.98 18.98 1.01
CA VAL A 44 4.42 20.18 0.29
C VAL A 44 3.26 21.14 -0.02
N LEU A 45 2.05 20.63 -0.23
CA LEU A 45 0.84 21.45 -0.41
C LEU A 45 0.27 21.99 0.92
N GLY A 46 0.91 21.69 2.07
CA GLY A 46 0.50 22.18 3.39
C GLY A 46 -0.58 21.35 4.08
N TYR A 47 -0.86 20.13 3.60
CA TYR A 47 -1.74 19.22 4.33
C TYR A 47 -1.03 18.68 5.57
N ALA A 48 -1.76 18.57 6.68
CA ALA A 48 -1.32 17.70 7.76
C ALA A 48 -1.51 16.24 7.31
N VAL A 49 -0.42 15.50 7.24
CA VAL A 49 -0.38 14.13 6.72
C VAL A 49 0.36 13.20 7.67
N ARG A 50 -0.01 11.91 7.65
CA ARG A 50 0.70 10.85 8.37
C ARG A 50 0.65 9.54 7.62
N GLY A 51 1.73 8.77 7.68
CA GLY A 51 1.77 7.39 7.18
C GLY A 51 1.19 6.44 8.20
N ARG A 52 0.36 5.50 7.76
CA ARG A 52 -0.27 4.46 8.58
C ARG A 52 0.14 3.09 8.07
N VAL A 53 0.35 2.18 9.01
CA VAL A 53 0.59 0.76 8.73
C VAL A 53 -0.53 -0.06 9.35
N GLY A 54 -1.01 -1.05 8.60
CA GLY A 54 -1.96 -2.05 9.11
C GLY A 54 -1.55 -3.46 8.69
N GLU A 55 -1.91 -4.43 9.51
CA GLU A 55 -1.85 -5.84 9.13
C GLU A 55 -2.94 -6.14 8.10
N THR A 56 -2.61 -6.96 7.11
CA THR A 56 -3.52 -7.37 6.03
C THR A 56 -3.23 -8.82 5.66
N TYR A 57 -4.00 -9.34 4.72
CA TYR A 57 -3.77 -10.63 4.08
C TYR A 57 -4.03 -10.54 2.57
N TRP A 58 -3.57 -11.55 1.84
CA TRP A 58 -3.93 -11.78 0.45
C TRP A 58 -5.17 -12.67 0.42
N ASP A 59 -6.25 -12.19 -0.17
CA ASP A 59 -7.53 -12.90 -0.25
C ASP A 59 -7.50 -13.95 -1.37
N ASP A 60 -7.59 -15.24 -1.01
CA ASP A 60 -7.58 -16.37 -1.95
C ASP A 60 -8.84 -16.46 -2.82
N ARG A 61 -9.84 -15.61 -2.57
CA ARG A 61 -11.00 -15.41 -3.45
C ARG A 61 -10.69 -14.46 -4.61
N ILE A 62 -9.66 -13.62 -4.46
CA ILE A 62 -9.22 -12.63 -5.45
C ILE A 62 -7.98 -13.14 -6.19
N PHE A 63 -7.02 -13.66 -5.44
CA PHE A 63 -5.76 -14.16 -5.97
C PHE A 63 -5.81 -15.68 -6.13
N PRO A 64 -5.17 -16.25 -7.16
CA PRO A 64 -5.09 -17.69 -7.32
C PRO A 64 -4.56 -18.36 -6.04
N PRO A 65 -5.25 -19.37 -5.47
CA PRO A 65 -4.87 -19.99 -4.20
C PRO A 65 -3.44 -20.53 -4.20
N GLU A 66 -2.95 -21.01 -5.35
CA GLU A 66 -1.57 -21.49 -5.52
C GLU A 66 -0.53 -20.38 -5.36
N ILE A 67 -0.88 -19.11 -5.61
CA ILE A 67 0.00 -17.97 -5.34
C ILE A 67 0.01 -17.65 -3.86
N VAL A 68 -1.17 -17.60 -3.23
CA VAL A 68 -1.32 -17.29 -1.79
C VAL A 68 -0.62 -18.35 -0.93
N ALA A 69 -0.70 -19.62 -1.31
CA ALA A 69 -0.05 -20.74 -0.62
C ALA A 69 1.49 -20.68 -0.64
N LEU A 70 2.10 -19.85 -1.49
CA LEU A 70 3.56 -19.65 -1.51
C LEU A 70 4.05 -18.79 -0.35
N LEU A 71 3.16 -18.08 0.36
CA LEU A 71 3.53 -17.23 1.49
C LEU A 71 3.66 -18.08 2.77
N PRO A 72 4.83 -18.13 3.41
CA PRO A 72 4.97 -18.76 4.73
C PRO A 72 4.01 -18.12 5.75
N ALA A 73 3.33 -18.96 6.55
CA ALA A 73 2.24 -18.54 7.42
C ALA A 73 2.67 -17.58 8.55
N ASP A 74 3.96 -17.54 8.88
CA ASP A 74 4.56 -16.67 9.89
C ASP A 74 5.05 -15.33 9.31
N ILE A 75 5.02 -15.15 7.98
CA ILE A 75 5.30 -13.83 7.38
C ILE A 75 4.06 -12.96 7.52
N LEU A 76 4.19 -11.95 8.39
CA LEU A 76 3.16 -10.93 8.55
C LEU A 76 3.09 -10.04 7.29
N THR A 77 1.94 -10.04 6.63
CA THR A 77 1.68 -9.09 5.54
C THR A 77 1.17 -7.78 6.14
N THR A 78 1.76 -6.68 5.70
CA THR A 78 1.36 -5.34 6.12
C THR A 78 1.08 -4.46 4.91
N HIS A 79 0.30 -3.42 5.15
CA HIS A 79 -0.09 -2.44 4.15
C HIS A 79 0.21 -1.03 4.64
N PHE A 80 0.75 -0.21 3.74
CA PHE A 80 1.02 1.20 3.98
C PHE A 80 0.00 2.07 3.24
N PHE A 81 -0.55 3.06 3.93
CA PHE A 81 -1.37 4.10 3.31
C PHE A 81 -1.18 5.43 4.03
N VAL A 82 -1.73 6.51 3.45
CA VAL A 82 -1.62 7.86 4.01
C VAL A 82 -2.94 8.25 4.66
N GLU A 83 -2.90 9.01 5.74
CA GLU A 83 -4.04 9.81 6.18
C GLU A 83 -3.71 11.29 6.04
N ALA A 84 -4.69 12.08 5.60
CA ALA A 84 -4.58 13.53 5.52
C ALA A 84 -5.76 14.20 6.25
N LEU A 85 -5.49 15.34 6.89
CA LEU A 85 -6.53 16.18 7.48
C LEU A 85 -7.22 17.00 6.38
N ILE A 86 -8.44 16.60 5.99
CA ILE A 86 -9.24 17.20 4.93
C ILE A 86 -10.56 17.69 5.54
N ASP A 87 -10.83 18.98 5.42
CA ASP A 87 -12.01 19.63 6.00
C ASP A 87 -12.22 19.33 7.51
N GLY A 88 -11.12 19.31 8.27
CA GLY A 88 -11.15 19.07 9.71
C GLY A 88 -11.26 17.60 10.14
N ALA A 89 -11.28 16.65 9.19
CA ALA A 89 -11.33 15.22 9.48
C ALA A 89 -10.14 14.48 8.87
N TRP A 90 -9.57 13.52 9.62
CA TRP A 90 -8.57 12.60 9.07
C TRP A 90 -9.24 11.63 8.10
N ARG A 91 -8.76 11.57 6.86
CA ARG A 91 -9.25 10.65 5.83
C ARG A 91 -8.12 9.78 5.33
N ALA A 92 -8.37 8.48 5.19
CA ALA A 92 -7.44 7.54 4.56
C ALA A 92 -7.38 7.78 3.05
N LEU A 93 -6.17 7.93 2.53
CA LEU A 93 -5.86 8.12 1.12
C LEU A 93 -4.93 6.99 0.70
N ASP A 94 -5.46 6.07 -0.09
CA ASP A 94 -4.72 4.90 -0.55
C ASP A 94 -4.73 4.82 -2.08
N PRO A 95 -3.67 5.30 -2.75
CA PRO A 95 -3.59 5.29 -4.20
C PRO A 95 -2.93 3.99 -4.72
N SER A 96 -2.94 2.90 -3.93
CA SER A 96 -2.24 1.66 -4.30
C SER A 96 -2.75 1.09 -5.62
N PHE A 97 -4.03 0.74 -5.69
CA PHE A 97 -4.61 0.10 -6.87
C PHE A 97 -5.16 1.11 -7.86
N GLN A 98 -4.79 0.93 -9.13
CA GLN A 98 -5.37 1.66 -10.24
C GLN A 98 -6.83 1.22 -10.49
N PRO A 99 -7.72 2.12 -10.96
CA PRO A 99 -9.16 1.84 -11.06
C PRO A 99 -9.51 0.57 -11.85
N GLY A 100 -8.72 0.21 -12.87
CA GLY A 100 -8.94 -0.98 -13.68
C GLY A 100 -8.90 -2.31 -12.92
N LEU A 101 -8.35 -2.33 -11.70
CA LEU A 101 -8.28 -3.53 -10.86
C LEU A 101 -9.61 -3.86 -10.15
N ALA A 102 -10.57 -2.94 -10.12
CA ALA A 102 -11.88 -3.17 -9.49
C ALA A 102 -12.62 -4.39 -10.07
N LYS A 103 -12.41 -4.71 -11.36
CA LYS A 103 -13.02 -5.87 -12.04
C LYS A 103 -12.61 -7.21 -11.44
N TYR A 104 -11.53 -7.26 -10.66
CA TYR A 104 -11.09 -8.45 -9.92
C TYR A 104 -11.63 -8.51 -8.49
N GLY A 105 -12.49 -7.58 -8.09
CA GLY A 105 -13.01 -7.49 -6.72
C GLY A 105 -12.09 -6.76 -5.75
N LEU A 106 -11.03 -6.10 -6.22
CA LEU A 106 -10.15 -5.27 -5.40
C LEU A 106 -10.81 -3.94 -5.05
N THR A 107 -10.65 -3.51 -3.80
CA THR A 107 -11.11 -2.19 -3.34
C THR A 107 -10.21 -1.11 -3.93
N ILE A 108 -10.80 -0.13 -4.61
CA ILE A 108 -10.07 1.02 -5.13
C ILE A 108 -10.18 2.17 -4.14
N GLY A 109 -9.05 2.68 -3.67
CA GLY A 109 -9.02 3.81 -2.75
C GLY A 109 -9.63 5.07 -3.37
N SER A 110 -10.11 5.97 -2.51
CA SER A 110 -10.84 7.17 -2.93
C SER A 110 -10.43 8.36 -2.08
N TRP A 111 -10.16 9.49 -2.75
CA TRP A 111 -9.93 10.76 -2.08
C TRP A 111 -11.15 11.20 -1.26
N ASP A 112 -12.33 11.10 -1.85
CA ASP A 112 -13.55 11.66 -1.27
C ASP A 112 -14.11 10.78 -0.14
N ASN A 113 -14.05 9.45 -0.33
CA ASN A 113 -14.70 8.48 0.58
C ASN A 113 -13.77 7.86 1.63
N GLY A 114 -12.46 8.08 1.53
CA GLY A 114 -11.53 7.64 2.58
C GLY A 114 -11.30 6.12 2.64
N LEU A 115 -11.14 5.45 1.49
CA LEU A 115 -11.06 3.99 1.41
C LEU A 115 -9.62 3.47 1.32
N VAL A 116 -9.34 2.38 2.04
CA VAL A 116 -8.08 1.62 1.99
C VAL A 116 -8.26 0.43 1.03
N CYS A 117 -7.27 0.19 0.18
CA CYS A 117 -7.31 -0.80 -0.89
C CYS A 117 -7.28 -2.26 -0.38
N PHE A 118 -6.73 -2.46 0.81
CA PHE A 118 -6.53 -3.78 1.41
C PHE A 118 -7.39 -3.95 2.68
N PRO A 119 -7.84 -5.18 2.98
CA PRO A 119 -8.55 -5.48 4.21
C PRO A 119 -7.60 -5.36 5.43
N VAL A 120 -7.76 -4.31 6.22
CA VAL A 120 -6.95 -4.10 7.43
C VAL A 120 -7.56 -4.89 8.59
N THR A 121 -6.82 -5.88 9.10
CA THR A 121 -7.23 -6.70 10.26
C THR A 121 -6.84 -6.07 11.58
N ARG A 122 -5.72 -5.33 11.60
CA ARG A 122 -5.28 -4.52 12.74
C ARG A 122 -4.63 -3.25 12.22
N LEU A 123 -5.14 -2.10 12.65
CA LEU A 123 -4.54 -0.80 12.37
C LEU A 123 -3.62 -0.40 13.52
N TYR A 124 -2.36 -0.13 13.22
CA TYR A 124 -1.38 0.30 14.22
C TYR A 124 -1.62 1.75 14.65
N THR A 125 -1.27 2.10 15.89
CA THR A 125 -1.17 3.50 16.32
C THR A 125 -0.10 4.24 15.50
N GLN A 126 0.01 5.56 15.70
CA GLN A 126 1.05 6.33 15.01
C GLN A 126 2.45 5.87 15.42
N GLU A 127 2.67 5.64 16.71
CA GLU A 127 3.94 5.17 17.27
C GLU A 127 4.29 3.78 16.76
N GLU A 128 3.32 2.86 16.78
CA GLU A 128 3.48 1.51 16.22
C GLU A 128 3.77 1.55 14.71
N SER A 129 3.09 2.43 13.96
CA SER A 129 3.32 2.59 12.51
C SER A 129 4.74 3.10 12.21
N ILE A 130 5.25 4.04 13.01
CA ILE A 130 6.62 4.56 12.87
C ILE A 130 7.63 3.46 13.21
N ALA A 131 7.44 2.77 14.34
CA ALA A 131 8.32 1.70 14.77
C ALA A 131 8.36 0.54 13.77
N TYR A 132 7.23 0.19 13.17
CA TYR A 132 7.17 -0.88 12.16
C TYR A 132 7.83 -0.47 10.84
N GLN A 133 7.63 0.77 10.39
CA GLN A 133 8.32 1.29 9.21
C GLN A 133 9.84 1.30 9.37
N GLN A 134 10.36 1.55 10.58
CA GLN A 134 11.80 1.45 10.84
C GLN A 134 12.33 0.02 10.62
N LYS A 135 11.53 -1.00 10.96
CA LYS A 135 11.88 -2.41 10.69
C LYS A 135 11.99 -2.73 9.20
N TRP A 136 11.24 -2.03 8.33
CA TRP A 136 11.37 -2.22 6.87
C TRP A 136 12.73 -1.85 6.32
N PHE A 137 13.54 -1.08 7.06
CA PHE A 137 14.91 -0.73 6.70
C PHE A 137 15.96 -1.58 7.40
N ASP A 138 15.56 -2.53 8.24
CA ASP A 138 16.46 -3.51 8.84
C ASP A 138 16.89 -4.53 7.77
N PRO A 139 18.21 -4.65 7.48
CA PRO A 139 18.70 -5.58 6.45
C PRO A 139 18.37 -7.04 6.72
N GLU A 140 18.32 -7.48 7.99
CA GLU A 140 17.98 -8.86 8.33
C GLU A 140 16.50 -9.13 8.09
N TYR A 141 15.65 -8.18 8.47
CA TYR A 141 14.22 -8.25 8.18
C TYR A 141 13.94 -8.27 6.68
N GLN A 142 14.59 -7.38 5.92
CA GLN A 142 14.46 -7.36 4.45
C GLN A 142 14.90 -8.69 3.85
N LYS A 143 16.06 -9.20 4.26
CA LYS A 143 16.57 -10.47 3.77
C LYS A 143 15.56 -11.60 4.00
N ASP A 144 15.07 -11.78 5.23
CA ASP A 144 14.10 -12.82 5.57
C ASP A 144 12.80 -12.67 4.75
N PHE A 145 12.25 -11.45 4.70
CA PHE A 145 11.00 -11.14 4.01
C PHE A 145 11.06 -11.44 2.50
N PHE A 146 12.18 -11.09 1.85
CA PHE A 146 12.35 -11.30 0.40
C PHE A 146 12.84 -12.71 0.05
N GLU A 147 13.62 -13.38 0.91
CA GLU A 147 14.05 -14.76 0.68
C GLU A 147 12.88 -15.73 0.85
N ARG A 148 12.16 -15.64 1.97
CA ARG A 148 11.10 -16.59 2.31
C ARG A 148 9.77 -16.26 1.62
N GLY A 149 9.43 -14.98 1.50
CA GLY A 149 8.21 -14.53 0.80
C GLY A 149 8.39 -14.36 -0.71
N GLY A 150 9.63 -14.39 -1.22
CA GLY A 150 9.96 -13.99 -2.58
C GLY A 150 9.23 -14.74 -3.69
N ALA A 151 8.91 -16.02 -3.47
CA ALA A 151 8.11 -16.80 -4.43
C ALA A 151 6.71 -16.22 -4.60
N CYS A 152 6.04 -15.90 -3.49
CA CYS A 152 4.74 -15.23 -3.50
C CYS A 152 4.82 -13.84 -4.14
N TRP A 153 5.80 -13.01 -3.75
CA TRP A 153 5.95 -11.64 -4.28
C TRP A 153 6.12 -11.59 -5.80
N ARG A 154 6.95 -12.49 -6.35
CA ARG A 154 7.15 -12.59 -7.80
C ARG A 154 5.90 -13.09 -8.52
N ALA A 155 5.20 -14.06 -7.95
CA ALA A 155 3.99 -14.60 -8.55
C ALA A 155 2.85 -13.56 -8.57
N LEU A 156 2.66 -12.83 -7.47
CA LEU A 156 1.72 -11.71 -7.39
C LEU A 156 2.10 -10.60 -8.39
N ASP A 157 3.37 -10.23 -8.49
CA ASP A 157 3.82 -9.19 -9.43
C ASP A 157 3.52 -9.56 -10.89
N VAL A 158 3.74 -10.82 -11.26
CA VAL A 158 3.38 -11.35 -12.59
C VAL A 158 1.86 -11.33 -12.80
N TRP A 159 1.07 -11.63 -11.77
CA TRP A 159 -0.38 -11.55 -11.84
C TRP A 159 -0.86 -10.11 -12.08
N PHE A 160 -0.36 -9.15 -11.31
CA PHE A 160 -0.71 -7.73 -11.47
C PHE A 160 -0.34 -7.14 -12.84
N LYS A 161 0.77 -7.59 -13.44
CA LYS A 161 1.18 -7.17 -14.79
C LYS A 161 0.24 -7.65 -15.90
N LYS A 162 -0.56 -8.68 -15.65
CA LYS A 162 -1.56 -9.22 -16.60
C LYS A 162 -2.97 -8.68 -16.33
N ALA A 163 -3.16 -8.04 -15.18
CA ALA A 163 -4.47 -7.65 -14.65
C ALA A 163 -5.04 -6.42 -15.37
#